data_AF-A0A963A426-F1
#
_entry.id   AF-A0A963A426-F1
#
_cell.length_a   1.000
_cell.length_b   1.000
_cell.length_c   1.000
_cell.angle_alpha   90.00
_cell.angle_beta   90.00
_cell.angle_gamma   90.00
#
_symmetry.space_group_name_H-M   'P 1'
#
loop_
_entity.id
_entity.type
_entity.pdbx_description
1 polymer ?
#
loop_
_entity_poly.entity_id
_entity_poly.type
_entity_poly.pdbx_seq_one_letter_code
_entity_poly.pdbx_strand_id
1 'polypeptide(L)'
;IDGTDLITVTRADDCGAYLVGNMDTDNANVQVSADNTCAFEQNDLVLISDCGTSDLFQITNNPGGTGIMTLAHANGSNTTNRLSKAYGVDAQIFKFVHSDFYLKQNAFGERALYRRDWVKGAYVESELVEGVFNLQALYGEDTTADFSTDQYVQESAAANWANVNSVRLTLTLESKSANITLTGGRLQQNMAATIGLRNKLQ
;
A
#
# COMPACT_ATOMS: atom_id res chain seq x y z
N ILE A 1 14.08 7.29 10.79
CA ILE A 1 14.93 7.54 11.98
C ILE A 1 15.56 6.20 12.35
N ASP A 2 16.84 6.17 12.74
CA ASP A 2 17.49 4.89 13.04
C ASP A 2 16.81 4.18 14.22
N GLY A 3 16.67 2.85 14.10
CA GLY A 3 16.00 2.01 15.09
C GLY A 3 14.47 2.09 15.08
N THR A 4 13.86 2.79 14.12
CA THR A 4 12.39 2.84 13.92
C THR A 4 12.04 2.23 12.57
N ASP A 5 10.91 1.53 12.49
CA ASP A 5 10.51 0.86 11.26
C ASP A 5 9.88 1.83 10.24
N LEU A 6 9.93 1.41 8.97
CA LEU A 6 9.12 1.99 7.88
C LEU A 6 8.12 0.93 7.45
N ILE A 7 6.85 1.32 7.34
CA ILE A 7 5.77 0.43 6.93
C ILE A 7 5.26 0.87 5.56
N THR A 8 5.40 0.00 4.57
CA THR A 8 4.78 0.19 3.26
C THR A 8 3.49 -0.59 3.20
N VAL A 9 2.39 0.08 2.86
CA VAL A 9 1.09 -0.50 2.63
C VAL A 9 0.76 -0.37 1.15
N THR A 10 0.54 -1.51 0.50
CA THR A 10 0.07 -1.58 -0.89
C THR A 10 -1.26 -2.31 -0.97
N ARG A 11 -2.17 -1.82 -1.81
CA ARG A 11 -3.48 -2.44 -2.02
C ARG A 11 -4.10 -1.98 -3.33
N ALA A 12 -5.03 -2.77 -3.85
CA ALA A 12 -6.03 -2.25 -4.77
C ALA A 12 -6.95 -1.26 -4.05
N ASP A 13 -7.34 -0.20 -4.74
CA ASP A 13 -8.36 0.71 -4.27
C ASP A 13 -9.77 0.12 -4.46
N ASP A 14 -10.75 0.71 -3.79
CA ASP A 14 -12.14 0.22 -3.84
C ASP A 14 -12.83 0.60 -5.17
N CYS A 15 -12.27 1.54 -5.92
CA CYS A 15 -12.75 1.85 -7.27
C CYS A 15 -12.16 0.86 -8.28
N GLY A 16 -12.98 0.44 -9.24
CA GLY A 16 -12.52 -0.36 -10.38
C GLY A 16 -13.30 -0.12 -11.66
N ALA A 17 -12.84 -0.79 -12.72
CA ALA A 17 -13.53 -0.88 -14.00
C ALA A 17 -13.41 -2.29 -14.60
N TYR A 18 -14.41 -2.68 -15.38
CA TYR A 18 -14.38 -3.90 -16.17
C TYR A 18 -13.77 -3.65 -17.54
N LEU A 19 -13.09 -4.66 -18.07
CA LEU A 19 -12.66 -4.65 -19.46
C LEU A 19 -13.90 -4.73 -20.37
N VAL A 20 -13.91 -3.93 -21.44
CA VAL A 20 -15.00 -3.93 -22.45
C VAL A 20 -14.67 -4.77 -23.69
N GLY A 21 -13.43 -5.24 -23.79
CA GLY A 21 -12.99 -6.17 -24.82
C GLY A 21 -11.91 -7.10 -24.27
N ASN A 22 -11.84 -8.31 -24.82
CA ASN A 22 -10.70 -9.18 -24.60
C ASN A 22 -9.47 -8.54 -25.27
N MET A 23 -8.31 -8.61 -24.64
CA MET A 23 -7.06 -8.32 -25.33
C MET A 23 -6.81 -9.45 -26.33
N ASP A 24 -7.37 -9.38 -27.55
CA ASP A 24 -7.18 -10.41 -28.59
C ASP A 24 -5.69 -10.74 -28.82
N THR A 25 -4.83 -9.74 -28.61
CA THR A 25 -3.40 -9.94 -28.34
C THR A 25 -2.98 -9.05 -27.18
N ASP A 26 -2.09 -9.56 -26.32
CA ASP A 26 -1.36 -8.72 -25.39
C ASP A 26 -0.69 -7.60 -26.18
N ASN A 27 -0.88 -6.36 -25.76
CA ASN A 27 -0.31 -5.17 -26.36
C ASN A 27 -0.33 -4.05 -25.32
N ALA A 28 0.24 -2.89 -25.64
CA ALA A 28 0.42 -1.79 -24.70
C ALA A 28 -0.87 -1.02 -24.33
N ASN A 29 -2.06 -1.59 -24.54
CA ASN A 29 -3.36 -0.96 -24.29
C ASN A 29 -4.32 -1.92 -23.58
N VAL A 30 -5.00 -1.40 -22.56
CA VAL A 30 -6.13 -2.05 -21.90
C VAL A 30 -7.37 -1.20 -22.14
N GLN A 31 -8.46 -1.81 -22.59
CA GLN A 31 -9.72 -1.12 -22.86
C GLN A 31 -10.75 -1.43 -21.78
N VAL A 32 -11.24 -0.39 -21.11
CA VAL A 32 -12.22 -0.49 -20.03
C VAL A 32 -13.47 0.33 -20.32
N SER A 33 -14.55 0.04 -19.59
CA SER A 33 -15.77 0.85 -19.66
C SER A 33 -15.44 2.29 -19.25
N ALA A 34 -15.79 3.27 -20.08
CA ALA A 34 -15.68 4.67 -19.72
C ALA A 34 -16.68 5.06 -18.62
N ASP A 35 -17.79 4.33 -18.49
CA ASP A 35 -18.70 4.41 -17.36
C ASP A 35 -18.15 3.54 -16.23
N ASN A 36 -17.33 4.14 -15.37
CA ASN A 36 -16.72 3.48 -14.22
C ASN A 36 -16.52 4.46 -13.06
N THR A 37 -16.24 3.91 -11.88
CA THR A 37 -16.09 4.69 -10.63
C THR A 37 -14.70 5.31 -10.43
N CYS A 38 -13.74 4.98 -11.29
CA CYS A 38 -12.38 5.47 -11.20
C CYS A 38 -12.13 6.64 -12.14
N ALA A 39 -11.70 7.77 -11.59
CA ALA A 39 -11.10 8.84 -12.38
C ALA A 39 -9.66 8.46 -12.78
N PHE A 40 -9.49 7.51 -13.71
CA PHE A 40 -8.16 7.12 -14.19
C PHE A 40 -7.48 8.26 -14.92
N GLU A 41 -6.23 8.54 -14.55
CA GLU A 41 -5.45 9.61 -15.14
C GLU A 41 -4.04 9.13 -15.52
N GLN A 42 -3.36 9.93 -16.33
CA GLN A 42 -1.95 9.70 -16.63
C GLN A 42 -1.14 9.63 -15.34
N ASN A 43 -0.18 8.70 -15.28
CA ASN A 43 0.70 8.41 -14.16
C ASN A 43 0.05 7.73 -12.95
N ASP A 44 -1.23 7.42 -12.98
CA ASP A 44 -1.81 6.51 -11.99
C ASP A 44 -1.17 5.12 -12.11
N LEU A 45 -0.91 4.49 -10.95
CA LEU A 45 -0.63 3.07 -10.88
C LEU A 45 -1.95 2.32 -10.86
N VAL A 46 -2.04 1.26 -11.65
CA VAL A 46 -3.23 0.43 -11.76
C VAL A 46 -2.85 -1.04 -11.75
N LEU A 47 -3.70 -1.83 -11.08
CA LEU A 47 -3.59 -3.27 -10.99
C LEU A 47 -4.70 -3.88 -11.83
N ILE A 48 -4.34 -4.65 -12.85
CA ILE A 48 -5.27 -5.52 -13.58
C ILE A 48 -5.19 -6.92 -13.00
N SER A 49 -6.33 -7.56 -12.78
CA SER A 49 -6.39 -8.92 -12.22
C SER A 49 -7.59 -9.70 -12.76
N ASP A 50 -7.37 -11.00 -12.93
CA ASP A 50 -8.44 -12.00 -13.01
C ASP A 50 -8.28 -13.03 -11.88
N CYS A 51 -8.96 -14.19 -11.97
CA CYS A 51 -8.90 -15.23 -10.94
C CYS A 51 -7.52 -15.88 -10.77
N GLY A 52 -6.61 -15.75 -11.74
CA GLY A 52 -5.35 -16.50 -11.75
C GLY A 52 -4.10 -15.63 -11.75
N THR A 53 -4.15 -14.43 -12.33
CA THR A 53 -2.97 -13.56 -12.44
C THR A 53 -3.34 -12.10 -12.25
N SER A 54 -2.34 -11.32 -11.84
CA SER A 54 -2.44 -9.87 -11.73
C SER A 54 -1.17 -9.20 -12.25
N ASP A 55 -1.31 -8.08 -12.94
CA ASP A 55 -0.20 -7.23 -13.39
C ASP A 55 -0.39 -5.79 -12.89
N LEU A 56 0.72 -5.15 -12.52
CA LEU A 56 0.76 -3.75 -12.12
C LEU A 56 1.43 -2.93 -13.23
N PHE A 57 0.82 -1.80 -13.61
CA PHE A 57 1.43 -0.86 -14.54
C PHE A 57 1.06 0.59 -14.24
N GLN A 58 1.87 1.51 -14.73
CA GLN A 58 1.61 2.95 -14.75
C GLN A 58 0.95 3.35 -16.07
N ILE A 59 -0.14 4.11 -15.98
CA ILE A 59 -0.81 4.68 -17.15
C ILE A 59 0.07 5.75 -17.79
N THR A 60 0.28 5.65 -19.11
CA THR A 60 1.19 6.52 -19.87
C THR A 60 0.49 7.51 -20.80
N ASN A 61 -0.78 7.33 -21.12
CA ASN A 61 -1.60 8.30 -21.85
C ASN A 61 -2.48 9.11 -20.89
N ASN A 62 -3.18 10.13 -21.41
CA ASN A 62 -4.32 10.74 -20.73
C ASN A 62 -5.58 9.95 -21.11
N PRO A 63 -6.14 9.10 -20.23
CA PRO A 63 -7.30 8.28 -20.57
C PRO A 63 -8.53 9.14 -20.84
N GLY A 64 -9.29 8.74 -21.85
CA GLY A 64 -10.55 9.39 -22.20
C GLY A 64 -11.28 8.61 -23.28
N GLY A 65 -12.55 8.95 -23.50
CA GLY A 65 -13.39 8.33 -24.51
C GLY A 65 -14.85 8.24 -24.05
N THR A 66 -15.76 8.10 -25.02
CA THR A 66 -17.18 7.82 -24.78
C THR A 66 -17.42 6.32 -24.94
N GLY A 67 -17.99 5.69 -23.92
CA GLY A 67 -18.24 4.24 -23.87
C GLY A 67 -16.98 3.39 -23.59
N ILE A 68 -15.90 3.59 -24.34
CA ILE A 68 -14.62 2.88 -24.16
C ILE A 68 -13.53 3.87 -23.77
N MET A 69 -12.79 3.55 -22.71
CA MET A 69 -11.59 4.26 -22.27
C MET A 69 -10.37 3.35 -22.48
N THR A 70 -9.29 3.90 -23.04
CA THR A 70 -8.03 3.15 -23.23
C THR A 70 -6.98 3.58 -22.22
N LEU A 71 -6.41 2.62 -21.50
CA LEU A 71 -5.30 2.78 -20.56
C LEU A 71 -4.03 2.20 -21.21
N ALA A 72 -3.12 3.09 -21.64
CA ALA A 72 -1.88 2.69 -22.30
C ALA A 72 -0.74 2.53 -21.30
N HIS A 73 0.16 1.56 -21.53
CA HIS A 73 1.29 1.25 -20.63
C HIS A 73 2.61 1.08 -21.39
N ALA A 74 3.12 2.16 -21.97
CA ALA A 74 4.38 2.12 -22.71
C ALA A 74 5.61 1.90 -21.80
N ASN A 75 6.71 1.38 -22.38
CA ASN A 75 7.98 1.02 -21.72
C ASN A 75 8.73 2.23 -21.10
N GLY A 76 8.33 3.47 -21.41
CA GLY A 76 8.98 4.66 -20.84
C GLY A 76 8.76 4.85 -19.34
N SER A 77 7.64 4.36 -18.80
CA SER A 77 7.29 4.43 -17.38
C SER A 77 7.05 3.05 -16.75
N ASN A 78 7.14 2.00 -17.55
CA ASN A 78 6.91 0.62 -17.17
C ASN A 78 8.13 -0.21 -17.53
N THR A 79 8.38 -1.31 -16.83
CA THR A 79 9.50 -2.23 -17.13
C THR A 79 9.40 -2.87 -18.53
N THR A 80 8.18 -2.95 -19.06
CA THR A 80 7.84 -3.48 -20.37
C THR A 80 6.52 -2.85 -20.84
N ASN A 81 6.21 -2.96 -22.13
CA ASN A 81 4.92 -2.57 -22.72
C ASN A 81 4.00 -3.78 -22.99
N ARG A 82 4.20 -4.85 -22.22
CA ARG A 82 3.51 -6.13 -22.29
C ARG A 82 3.08 -6.52 -20.89
N LEU A 83 1.87 -7.03 -20.76
CA LEU A 83 1.43 -7.65 -19.52
C LEU A 83 1.94 -9.10 -19.47
N SER A 84 1.72 -9.81 -18.36
CA SER A 84 2.11 -11.23 -18.28
C SER A 84 1.32 -12.12 -19.25
N LYS A 85 0.12 -11.68 -19.63
CA LYS A 85 -0.78 -12.32 -20.61
C LYS A 85 -1.80 -11.32 -21.17
N ALA A 86 -2.54 -11.76 -22.18
CA ALA A 86 -3.78 -11.12 -22.58
C ALA A 86 -4.88 -11.36 -21.52
N TYR A 87 -5.56 -10.30 -21.11
CA TYR A 87 -6.70 -10.36 -20.18
C TYR A 87 -8.04 -10.34 -20.91
N GLY A 88 -8.97 -11.16 -20.41
CA GLY A 88 -10.36 -11.24 -20.89
C GLY A 88 -11.28 -10.21 -20.23
N VAL A 89 -12.57 -10.26 -20.62
CA VAL A 89 -13.61 -9.37 -20.08
C VAL A 89 -14.01 -9.68 -18.63
N ASP A 90 -13.58 -10.83 -18.11
CA ASP A 90 -13.69 -11.23 -16.71
C ASP A 90 -12.64 -10.56 -15.81
N ALA A 91 -11.60 -9.97 -16.41
CA ALA A 91 -10.62 -9.19 -15.67
C ALA A 91 -11.17 -7.83 -15.23
N GLN A 92 -10.64 -7.36 -14.11
CA GLN A 92 -10.94 -6.05 -13.56
C GLN A 92 -9.66 -5.26 -13.40
N ILE A 93 -9.79 -3.93 -13.52
CA ILE A 93 -8.71 -3.00 -13.23
C ILE A 93 -9.08 -2.12 -12.04
N PHE A 94 -8.12 -1.93 -11.14
CA PHE A 94 -8.25 -1.12 -9.94
C PHE A 94 -7.15 -0.07 -9.92
N LYS A 95 -7.42 1.07 -9.28
CA LYS A 95 -6.30 1.94 -8.87
C LYS A 95 -5.45 1.19 -7.86
N PHE A 96 -4.14 1.39 -7.92
CA PHE A 96 -3.20 0.81 -6.97
C PHE A 96 -2.73 1.89 -6.00
N VAL A 97 -2.87 1.61 -4.71
CA VAL A 97 -2.46 2.50 -3.63
C VAL A 97 -1.11 2.03 -3.11
N HIS A 98 -0.18 2.96 -2.95
CA HIS A 98 1.11 2.76 -2.31
C HIS A 98 1.34 3.87 -1.29
N SER A 99 1.45 3.50 -0.01
CA SER A 99 1.62 4.44 1.09
C SER A 99 2.75 3.97 2.01
N ASP A 100 3.72 4.84 2.29
CA ASP A 100 4.74 4.61 3.30
C ASP A 100 4.40 5.37 4.58
N PHE A 101 4.59 4.72 5.73
CA PHE A 101 4.47 5.31 7.05
C PHE A 101 5.83 5.21 7.77
N TYR A 102 6.35 6.34 8.25
CA TYR A 102 7.66 6.39 8.88
C TYR A 102 7.80 7.60 9.80
N LEU A 103 8.82 7.55 10.68
CA LEU A 103 9.16 8.67 11.54
C LEU A 103 10.20 9.59 10.92
N LYS A 104 9.95 10.89 11.04
CA LYS A 104 10.82 11.98 10.58
C LYS A 104 10.71 13.16 11.57
N GLN A 105 11.72 14.04 11.57
CA GLN A 105 11.60 15.32 12.28
C GLN A 105 10.79 16.32 11.45
N ASN A 106 9.82 16.96 12.08
CA ASN A 106 9.05 18.03 11.46
C ASN A 106 9.83 19.34 11.37
N ALA A 107 9.19 20.38 10.83
CA ALA A 107 9.79 21.70 10.67
C ALA A 107 10.26 22.36 11.99
N PHE A 108 9.79 21.87 13.14
CA PHE A 108 10.16 22.34 14.47
C PHE A 108 11.21 21.45 15.15
N GLY A 109 11.72 20.43 14.46
CA GLY A 109 12.70 19.47 15.01
C GLY A 109 12.08 18.40 15.90
N GLU A 110 10.75 18.30 15.97
CA GLU A 110 10.04 17.29 16.76
C GLU A 110 9.81 16.03 15.93
N ARG A 111 9.90 14.84 16.56
CA ARG A 111 9.58 13.59 15.86
C ARG A 111 8.08 13.50 15.61
N ALA A 112 7.71 13.13 14.39
CA ALA A 112 6.32 12.93 14.00
C ALA A 112 6.19 11.71 13.09
N LEU A 113 5.00 11.12 13.08
CA LEU A 113 4.60 10.12 12.11
C LEU A 113 4.19 10.82 10.82
N TYR A 114 4.84 10.43 9.74
CA TYR A 114 4.54 10.88 8.39
C TYR A 114 3.92 9.75 7.58
N ARG A 115 3.08 10.14 6.62
CA ARG A 115 2.62 9.30 5.52
C ARG A 115 3.11 9.88 4.21
N ARG A 116 3.59 9.02 3.31
CA ARG A 116 4.01 9.38 1.96
C ARG A 116 3.26 8.51 0.96
N ASP A 117 2.42 9.14 0.17
CA ASP A 117 1.60 8.47 -0.85
C ASP A 117 2.23 8.63 -2.23
N TRP A 118 2.19 7.58 -3.05
CA TRP A 118 2.45 7.71 -4.47
C TRP A 118 1.21 8.27 -5.17
N VAL A 119 1.35 9.46 -5.76
CA VAL A 119 0.27 10.14 -6.49
C VAL A 119 0.82 10.59 -7.84
N LYS A 120 0.29 10.00 -8.92
CA LYS A 120 0.51 10.44 -10.30
C LYS A 120 2.00 10.64 -10.67
N GLY A 121 2.85 9.66 -10.34
CA GLY A 121 4.27 9.70 -10.74
C GLY A 121 5.20 10.36 -9.72
N ALA A 122 4.68 10.85 -8.60
CA ALA A 122 5.46 11.50 -7.55
C ALA A 122 5.01 11.07 -6.16
N TYR A 123 5.92 11.16 -5.19
CA TYR A 123 5.58 10.98 -3.79
C TYR A 123 5.11 12.30 -3.17
N VAL A 124 3.96 12.26 -2.49
CA VAL A 124 3.40 13.35 -1.70
C VAL A 124 3.45 12.97 -0.23
N GLU A 125 4.15 13.75 0.56
CA GLU A 125 4.35 13.52 2.00
C GLU A 125 3.40 14.40 2.83
N SER A 126 2.90 13.88 3.95
CA SER A 126 2.08 14.61 4.92
C SER A 126 2.39 14.18 6.35
N GLU A 127 2.48 15.14 7.25
CA GLU A 127 2.57 14.88 8.69
C GLU A 127 1.20 14.44 9.20
N LEU A 128 1.14 13.30 9.89
CA LEU A 128 -0.10 12.79 10.46
C LEU A 128 -0.25 13.19 11.92
N VAL A 129 0.79 12.89 12.71
CA VAL A 129 0.76 13.02 14.17
C VAL A 129 2.14 13.38 14.67
N GLU A 130 2.24 14.50 15.36
CA GLU A 130 3.43 14.91 16.12
C GLU A 130 3.61 14.10 17.40
N GLY A 131 4.82 14.08 17.96
CA GLY A 131 5.10 13.43 19.24
C GLY A 131 5.12 11.90 19.18
N VAL A 132 5.31 11.31 17.98
CA VAL A 132 5.52 9.88 17.80
C VAL A 132 7.03 9.61 17.78
N PHE A 133 7.55 8.97 18.83
CA PHE A 133 8.98 8.80 19.04
C PHE A 133 9.52 7.44 18.59
N ASN A 134 8.66 6.42 18.56
CA ASN A 134 8.99 5.09 18.08
C ASN A 134 7.83 4.50 17.27
N LEU A 135 8.17 3.75 16.22
CA LEU A 135 7.28 2.95 15.40
C LEU A 135 7.96 1.59 15.24
N GLN A 136 7.28 0.52 15.66
CA GLN A 136 7.76 -0.86 15.59
C GLN A 136 6.67 -1.76 15.04
N ALA A 137 7.04 -2.71 14.20
CA ALA A 137 6.19 -3.77 13.69
C ALA A 137 6.65 -5.14 14.17
N LEU A 138 5.70 -5.97 14.56
CA LEU A 138 5.88 -7.40 14.75
C LEU A 138 4.94 -8.15 13.80
N TYR A 139 5.40 -9.28 13.29
CA TYR A 139 4.69 -10.12 12.32
C TYR A 139 4.11 -11.32 13.02
N GLY A 140 2.81 -11.51 12.84
CA GLY A 140 2.05 -12.62 13.39
C GLY A 140 2.19 -13.86 12.52
N GLU A 141 2.83 -14.91 13.02
CA GLU A 141 2.98 -16.19 12.34
C GLU A 141 1.96 -17.22 12.82
N ASP A 142 1.33 -17.91 11.86
CA ASP A 142 0.59 -19.16 12.07
C ASP A 142 1.56 -20.35 11.94
N THR A 143 1.87 -20.98 13.06
CA THR A 143 2.79 -22.12 13.11
C THR A 143 2.08 -23.47 13.14
N THR A 144 0.75 -23.47 13.29
CA THR A 144 -0.07 -24.68 13.44
C THR A 144 -1.03 -24.91 12.26
N ALA A 145 -1.07 -23.99 11.31
CA ALA A 145 -1.89 -24.01 10.10
C ALA A 145 -3.41 -24.03 10.37
N ASP A 146 -3.83 -23.33 11.42
CA ASP A 146 -5.25 -23.17 11.80
C ASP A 146 -5.82 -21.78 11.44
N PHE A 147 -5.04 -20.98 10.69
CA PHE A 147 -5.34 -19.61 10.29
C PHE A 147 -5.39 -18.59 11.43
N SER A 148 -4.97 -18.98 12.63
CA SER A 148 -4.78 -18.09 13.78
C SER A 148 -3.32 -17.67 13.92
N THR A 149 -3.06 -16.51 14.51
CA THR A 149 -1.69 -16.11 14.85
C THR A 149 -1.28 -16.78 16.16
N ASP A 150 -0.20 -17.56 16.15
CA ASP A 150 0.37 -18.20 17.34
C ASP A 150 1.36 -17.31 18.08
N GLN A 151 2.17 -16.57 17.32
CA GLN A 151 3.26 -15.75 17.85
C GLN A 151 3.49 -14.47 17.05
N TYR A 152 4.04 -13.45 17.71
CA TYR A 152 4.48 -12.21 17.07
C TYR A 152 6.00 -12.10 17.16
N VAL A 153 6.65 -12.00 16.01
CA VAL A 153 8.12 -11.98 15.89
C VAL A 153 8.60 -10.74 15.13
N GLN A 154 9.87 -10.38 15.30
CA GLN A 154 10.51 -9.36 14.46
C GLN A 154 10.68 -9.89 13.03
N GLU A 155 10.81 -8.98 12.06
CA GLU A 155 11.05 -9.33 10.65
C GLU A 155 12.16 -10.38 10.48
N SER A 156 13.32 -10.13 11.11
CA SER A 156 14.51 -10.99 11.02
C SER A 156 14.35 -12.36 11.66
N ALA A 157 13.32 -12.54 12.49
CA ALA A 157 13.02 -13.78 13.19
C ALA A 157 11.86 -14.56 12.55
N ALA A 158 11.20 -14.00 11.53
CA ALA A 158 10.14 -14.69 10.80
C ALA A 158 10.72 -15.86 10.00
N ALA A 159 10.38 -17.09 10.39
CA ALA A 159 10.94 -18.30 9.82
C ALA A 159 10.32 -18.62 8.45
N ASN A 160 9.03 -18.32 8.29
CA ASN A 160 8.32 -18.55 7.04
C ASN A 160 7.27 -17.46 6.79
N TRP A 161 7.61 -16.53 5.89
CA TRP A 161 6.71 -15.45 5.47
C TRP A 161 5.40 -15.92 4.84
N ALA A 162 5.32 -17.16 4.35
CA ALA A 162 4.06 -17.72 3.86
C ALA A 162 3.01 -17.78 4.98
N ASN A 163 3.45 -17.98 6.22
CA ASN A 163 2.64 -18.17 7.42
C ASN A 163 2.30 -16.87 8.15
N VAL A 164 2.84 -15.72 7.69
CA VAL A 164 2.52 -14.43 8.30
C VAL A 164 1.12 -14.00 7.88
N ASN A 165 0.21 -13.89 8.86
CA ASN A 165 -1.21 -13.57 8.62
C ASN A 165 -1.67 -12.28 9.30
N SER A 166 -0.86 -11.68 10.17
CA SER A 166 -1.17 -10.39 10.81
C SER A 166 0.08 -9.56 11.09
N VAL A 167 -0.11 -8.27 11.35
CA VAL A 167 0.95 -7.35 11.77
C VAL A 167 0.47 -6.60 13.00
N ARG A 168 1.30 -6.54 14.04
CA ARG A 168 1.10 -5.70 15.21
C ARG A 168 2.00 -4.49 15.13
N LEU A 169 1.40 -3.32 15.01
CA LEU A 169 2.08 -2.04 15.05
C LEU A 169 2.05 -1.47 16.46
N THR A 170 3.18 -1.00 16.95
CA THR A 170 3.30 -0.28 18.22
C THR A 170 3.89 1.11 17.97
N LEU A 171 3.19 2.13 18.45
CA LEU A 171 3.65 3.51 18.50
C LEU A 171 3.98 3.89 19.94
N THR A 172 5.11 4.55 20.15
CA THR A 172 5.42 5.22 21.42
C THR A 172 5.18 6.72 21.23
N LEU A 173 4.19 7.25 21.93
CA LEU A 173 3.86 8.67 21.94
C LEU A 173 4.49 9.34 23.16
N GLU A 174 4.96 10.57 22.99
CA GLU A 174 5.40 11.41 24.09
C GLU A 174 4.61 12.71 24.18
N SER A 175 4.32 13.16 25.39
CA SER A 175 3.70 14.45 25.63
C SER A 175 4.61 15.60 25.18
N LYS A 176 4.00 16.69 24.71
CA LYS A 176 4.71 17.95 24.42
C LYS A 176 5.34 18.60 25.64
N SER A 177 4.71 18.48 26.81
CA SER A 177 5.24 19.02 28.06
C SER A 177 6.19 18.03 28.73
N ALA A 178 7.32 18.53 29.22
CA ALA A 178 8.20 17.82 30.14
C ALA A 178 7.78 18.08 31.60
N ASN A 179 8.42 17.39 32.55
CA ASN A 179 8.15 17.51 34.00
C ASN A 179 6.74 17.13 34.44
N ILE A 180 6.07 16.26 33.68
CA ILE A 180 4.71 15.79 34.02
C ILE A 180 4.69 14.36 34.57
N THR A 181 5.84 13.71 34.63
CA THR A 181 6.03 12.41 35.31
C THR A 181 6.69 12.62 36.67
N LEU A 182 6.62 11.59 37.54
CA LEU A 182 7.20 11.61 38.89
C LEU A 182 8.73 11.79 38.90
N THR A 183 9.40 11.59 37.77
CA THR A 183 10.85 11.75 37.59
C THR A 183 11.23 12.99 36.78
N GLY A 184 10.27 13.87 36.45
CA GLY A 184 10.53 15.08 35.66
C GLY A 184 10.58 14.86 34.13
N GLY A 185 10.33 13.65 33.65
CA GLY A 185 10.28 13.33 32.22
C GLY A 185 8.97 13.74 31.52
N ARG A 186 8.93 13.48 30.21
CA ARG A 186 7.71 13.50 29.39
C ARG A 186 6.86 12.26 29.70
N LEU A 187 5.54 12.38 29.61
CA LEU A 187 4.68 11.20 29.67
C LEU A 187 4.87 10.41 28.38
N GLN A 188 5.09 9.10 28.51
CA GLN A 188 5.15 8.17 27.39
C GLN A 188 3.94 7.24 27.42
N GLN A 189 3.33 7.01 26.26
CA GLN A 189 2.26 6.03 26.10
C GLN A 189 2.56 5.13 24.90
N ASN A 190 2.48 3.83 25.11
CA ASN A 190 2.52 2.86 24.03
C ASN A 190 1.10 2.56 23.56
N MET A 191 0.86 2.72 22.26
CA MET A 191 -0.38 2.33 21.60
C MET A 191 -0.08 1.21 20.62
N ALA A 192 -0.83 0.12 20.70
CA ALA A 192 -0.67 -1.02 19.81
C ALA A 192 -1.97 -1.32 19.05
N ALA A 193 -1.85 -1.63 17.77
CA ALA A 193 -2.93 -2.11 16.93
C ALA A 193 -2.48 -3.38 16.20
N THR A 194 -3.39 -4.35 16.08
CA THR A 194 -3.15 -5.58 15.33
C THR A 194 -4.05 -5.59 14.10
N ILE A 195 -3.47 -5.85 12.94
CA ILE A 195 -4.13 -5.80 11.64
C ILE A 195 -3.93 -7.16 10.97
N GLY A 196 -5.04 -7.82 10.62
CA GLY A 196 -5.00 -9.04 9.82
C GLY A 196 -4.75 -8.73 8.35
N LEU A 197 -3.93 -9.54 7.68
CA LEU A 197 -3.59 -9.37 6.27
C LEU A 197 -4.66 -10.04 5.40
N ARG A 198 -5.49 -9.25 4.73
CA ARG A 198 -6.66 -9.74 3.96
C ARG A 198 -6.32 -10.87 2.97
N ASN A 199 -5.16 -10.83 2.33
CA ASN A 199 -4.74 -11.85 1.36
C ASN A 199 -4.21 -13.15 2.00
N LYS A 200 -4.24 -13.25 3.35
CA LYS A 200 -3.69 -14.36 4.15
C LYS A 200 -4.69 -14.93 5.15
N LEU A 201 -5.87 -14.33 5.26
CA LEU A 201 -6.98 -14.83 6.07
C LEU A 201 -7.90 -15.62 5.14
N GLN A 202 -7.83 -16.94 5.16
CA GLN A 202 -8.75 -17.83 4.45
C GLN A 202 -9.36 -18.85 5.41
#